data_AF-A0A445CDY7-F1
#
_entry.id   AF-A0A445CDY7-F1
#
_cell.length_a   1.000
_cell.length_b   1.000
_cell.length_c   1.000
_cell.angle_alpha   90.00
_cell.angle_beta   90.00
_cell.angle_gamma   90.00
#
_symmetry.space_group_name_H-M   'P 1'
#
loop_
_entity.id
_entity.type
_entity.pdbx_description
1 polymer ?
#
loop_
_entity_poly.entity_id
_entity_poly.type
_entity_poly.pdbx_seq_one_letter_code
_entity_poly.pdbx_strand_id
1 'polypeptide(L)'
;MGSLGAVMKHPDDLFPLVKLKMAMRHAEKQIPPQPHWCFCYTMLQKVSRSFALVIQQLDTDLRNAVCIFYLVLRALDTVEDDTSVATDVKVPILIAFHRHVYDRDWHFSCGTKEYKILMDQFHHVSTAFLELGRNYQEAIEDITKRMGAGMAKFICKEVETIDDYDEYCHYVAGLVGLGLSKLFHASGSEDLAPDHLSNSMGLFLQVA
;
A
#
# COMPACT_ATOMS: atom_id res chain seq x y z
N MET A 1 19.08 -22.86 9.78
CA MET A 1 20.45 -22.83 9.24
C MET A 1 20.68 -21.52 8.48
N GLY A 2 20.51 -20.40 9.17
CA GLY A 2 20.18 -19.11 8.55
C GLY A 2 21.31 -18.08 8.56
N SER A 3 21.26 -17.18 7.57
CA SER A 3 22.00 -15.92 7.39
C SER A 3 23.53 -15.97 7.36
N LEU A 4 24.21 -16.59 8.32
CA LEU A 4 25.68 -16.56 8.44
C LEU A 4 26.40 -17.36 7.34
N GLY A 5 25.86 -18.52 6.96
CA GLY A 5 26.44 -19.35 5.90
C GLY A 5 26.25 -18.79 4.49
N ALA A 6 25.29 -17.88 4.29
CA ALA A 6 25.06 -17.21 3.01
C ALA A 6 26.01 -16.02 2.82
N VAL A 7 26.22 -15.23 3.88
CA VAL A 7 27.18 -14.10 3.91
C VAL A 7 28.62 -14.58 3.67
N MET A 8 28.97 -15.80 4.12
CA MET A 8 30.29 -16.37 3.88
C MET A 8 30.52 -16.80 2.43
N LYS A 9 29.45 -17.03 1.65
CA LYS A 9 29.50 -17.38 0.22
C LYS A 9 29.51 -16.14 -0.69
N HIS A 10 29.00 -15.01 -0.20
CA HIS A 10 28.92 -13.74 -0.91
C HIS A 10 29.42 -12.61 0.01
N PRO A 11 30.75 -12.51 0.23
CA PRO A 11 31.31 -11.50 1.14
C PRO A 11 31.04 -10.07 0.67
N ASP A 12 30.85 -9.85 -0.63
CA ASP A 12 30.49 -8.56 -1.21
C ASP A 12 29.09 -8.06 -0.75
N ASP A 13 28.20 -8.96 -0.32
CA ASP A 13 26.87 -8.62 0.18
C ASP A 13 26.89 -8.08 1.61
N LEU A 14 27.99 -8.25 2.35
CA LEU A 14 28.09 -7.83 3.75
C LEU A 14 27.93 -6.32 3.91
N PHE A 15 28.60 -5.53 3.06
CA PHE A 15 28.54 -4.07 3.12
C PHE A 15 27.13 -3.53 2.79
N PRO A 16 26.47 -3.96 1.69
CA PRO A 16 25.07 -3.62 1.42
C PRO A 16 24.11 -3.99 2.56
N LEU A 17 24.26 -5.17 3.16
CA LEU A 17 23.42 -5.61 4.28
C LEU A 17 23.61 -4.76 5.53
N VAL A 18 24.84 -4.36 5.85
CA VAL A 18 25.12 -3.44 6.97
C VAL A 18 24.54 -2.05 6.67
N LYS A 19 24.73 -1.53 5.45
CA LYS A 19 24.16 -0.24 5.02
C LYS A 19 22.64 -0.24 5.13
N LEU A 20 21.98 -1.29 4.65
CA LEU A 20 20.54 -1.46 4.76
C LEU A 20 20.10 -1.47 6.23
N LYS A 21 20.76 -2.26 7.08
CA LYS A 21 20.43 -2.34 8.52
C LYS A 21 20.62 -1.00 9.25
N MET A 22 21.62 -0.21 8.86
CA MET A 22 21.80 1.14 9.39
C MET A 22 20.70 2.09 8.95
N ALA A 23 20.32 2.07 7.66
CA ALA A 23 19.22 2.87 7.14
C ALA A 23 17.89 2.53 7.83
N MET A 24 17.59 1.25 8.04
CA MET A 24 16.39 0.81 8.78
C MET A 24 16.35 1.38 10.19
N ARG A 25 17.46 1.26 10.94
CA ARG A 25 17.55 1.82 12.31
C ARG A 25 17.43 3.33 12.35
N HIS A 26 17.87 4.01 11.29
CA HIS A 26 17.71 5.45 11.18
C HIS A 26 16.24 5.82 10.90
N ALA A 27 15.59 5.11 9.98
CA ALA A 27 14.18 5.29 9.67
C ALA A 27 13.29 5.01 10.88
N GLU A 28 13.57 3.95 11.66
CA GLU A 28 12.83 3.62 12.90
C GLU A 28 12.86 4.77 13.92
N LYS A 29 13.97 5.50 14.03
CA LYS A 29 14.09 6.65 14.96
C LYS A 29 13.30 7.87 14.50
N GLN A 30 12.96 7.94 13.22
CA GLN A 30 12.20 9.03 12.62
C GLN A 30 10.69 8.72 12.54
N ILE A 31 10.26 7.53 12.98
CA ILE A 31 8.84 7.19 13.06
C ILE A 31 8.19 8.11 14.10
N PRO A 32 7.08 8.79 13.76
CA PRO A 32 6.37 9.61 14.72
C PRO A 32 5.93 8.77 15.95
N PRO A 33 6.12 9.26 17.19
CA PRO A 33 5.94 8.46 18.40
C PRO A 33 4.47 8.17 18.74
N GLN A 34 3.52 8.77 18.02
CA GLN A 34 2.10 8.60 18.28
C GLN A 34 1.65 7.14 18.05
N PRO A 35 0.69 6.61 18.83
CA PRO A 35 0.30 5.21 18.77
C PRO A 35 -0.16 4.75 17.38
N HIS A 36 -0.90 5.58 16.64
CA HIS A 36 -1.37 5.26 15.30
C HIS A 36 -0.24 5.13 14.29
N TRP A 37 0.79 5.97 14.36
CA TRP A 37 1.98 5.85 13.50
C TRP A 37 2.78 4.59 13.83
N CYS A 38 2.99 4.29 15.11
CA CYS A 38 3.64 3.05 15.55
C CYS A 38 2.88 1.80 15.04
N PHE A 39 1.55 1.82 15.14
CA PHE A 39 0.70 0.77 14.58
C PHE A 39 0.89 0.65 13.06
N CYS A 40 0.82 1.76 12.30
CA CYS A 40 0.96 1.74 10.85
C CYS A 40 2.29 1.13 10.42
N TYR A 41 3.41 1.57 10.98
CA TYR A 41 4.73 1.02 10.64
C TYR A 41 4.90 -0.44 11.08
N THR A 42 4.33 -0.83 12.21
CA THR A 42 4.32 -2.23 12.65
C THR A 42 3.51 -3.10 11.68
N MET A 43 2.33 -2.64 11.27
CA MET A 43 1.50 -3.35 10.31
C MET A 43 2.17 -3.42 8.95
N LEU A 44 2.80 -2.34 8.47
CA LEU A 44 3.55 -2.33 7.22
C LEU A 44 4.59 -3.45 7.19
N GLN A 45 5.38 -3.60 8.27
CA GLN A 45 6.37 -4.68 8.36
C GLN A 45 5.72 -6.08 8.31
N LYS A 46 4.58 -6.25 8.96
CA LYS A 46 3.84 -7.52 9.02
C LYS A 46 3.22 -7.93 7.69
N VAL A 47 2.62 -6.97 6.95
CA VAL A 47 1.84 -7.27 5.73
C VAL A 47 2.65 -7.10 4.42
N SER A 48 3.78 -6.41 4.45
CA SER A 48 4.52 -6.00 3.24
C SER A 48 5.89 -6.66 3.08
N ARG A 49 6.52 -7.10 4.19
CA ARG A 49 7.86 -7.70 4.25
C ARG A 49 8.90 -6.91 3.43
N SER A 50 9.22 -7.37 2.22
CA SER A 50 10.24 -6.80 1.34
C SER A 50 9.94 -5.35 0.96
N PHE A 51 8.69 -5.00 0.70
CA PHE A 51 8.35 -3.63 0.26
C PHE A 51 8.43 -2.63 1.42
N ALA A 52 8.27 -3.08 2.68
CA ALA A 52 8.54 -2.25 3.85
C ALA A 52 10.01 -1.80 3.94
N LEU A 53 10.96 -2.62 3.44
CA LEU A 53 12.38 -2.26 3.38
C LEU A 53 12.66 -1.17 2.35
N VAL A 54 11.91 -1.15 1.24
CA VAL A 54 12.05 -0.14 0.18
C VAL A 54 11.47 1.19 0.67
N ILE A 55 10.30 1.17 1.32
CA ILE A 55 9.66 2.37 1.88
C ILE A 55 10.59 3.06 2.89
N GLN A 56 11.32 2.31 3.72
CA GLN A 56 12.23 2.88 4.71
C GLN A 56 13.40 3.70 4.12
N GLN A 57 13.67 3.59 2.82
CA GLN A 57 14.70 4.38 2.14
C GLN A 57 14.23 5.78 1.70
N LEU A 58 12.92 6.05 1.79
CA LEU A 58 12.33 7.33 1.43
C LEU A 58 12.55 8.37 2.54
N ASP A 59 12.55 9.65 2.15
CA ASP A 59 12.53 10.78 3.07
C ASP A 59 11.29 10.75 3.97
N THR A 60 11.38 11.34 5.17
CA THR A 60 10.40 11.14 6.26
C THR A 60 8.94 11.40 5.85
N ASP A 61 8.66 12.53 5.19
CA ASP A 61 7.29 12.90 4.83
C ASP A 61 6.70 11.98 3.76
N LEU A 62 7.49 11.72 2.71
CA LEU A 62 7.12 10.82 1.63
C LEU A 62 6.99 9.37 2.14
N ARG A 63 7.87 8.94 3.03
CA ARG A 63 7.82 7.63 3.68
C ARG A 63 6.52 7.44 4.44
N ASN A 64 6.10 8.45 5.21
CA ASN A 64 4.83 8.43 5.93
C ASN A 64 3.66 8.33 4.95
N ALA A 65 3.65 9.15 3.89
CA ALA A 65 2.60 9.12 2.88
C ALA A 65 2.51 7.76 2.15
N VAL A 66 3.64 7.18 1.73
CA VAL A 66 3.68 5.87 1.06
C VAL A 66 3.31 4.73 2.02
N CYS A 67 3.68 4.81 3.29
CA CYS A 67 3.26 3.85 4.32
C CYS A 67 1.73 3.79 4.43
N ILE A 68 1.08 4.95 4.56
CA ILE A 68 -0.39 5.03 4.66
C ILE A 68 -1.05 4.62 3.35
N PHE A 69 -0.54 5.09 2.22
CA PHE A 69 -1.03 4.69 0.90
C PHE A 69 -1.05 3.16 0.76
N TYR A 70 0.05 2.49 1.11
CA TYR A 70 0.12 1.03 1.09
C TYR A 70 -0.90 0.36 2.00
N LEU A 71 -1.06 0.85 3.24
CA LEU A 71 -2.00 0.24 4.20
C LEU A 71 -3.46 0.44 3.81
N VAL A 72 -3.80 1.60 3.23
CA VAL A 72 -5.15 1.86 2.70
C VAL A 72 -5.46 0.89 1.56
N LEU A 73 -4.55 0.73 0.60
CA LEU A 73 -4.76 -0.20 -0.51
C LEU A 73 -4.75 -1.67 -0.05
N ARG A 74 -3.91 -2.02 0.93
CA ARG A 74 -3.91 -3.37 1.50
C ARG A 74 -5.22 -3.70 2.22
N ALA A 75 -5.82 -2.72 2.89
CA ALA A 75 -7.12 -2.88 3.52
C ALA A 75 -8.22 -3.04 2.46
N LEU A 76 -8.13 -2.29 1.34
CA LEU A 76 -9.02 -2.45 0.19
C LEU A 76 -8.91 -3.87 -0.42
N ASP A 77 -7.68 -4.34 -0.70
CA ASP A 77 -7.42 -5.73 -1.16
C ASP A 77 -8.03 -6.75 -0.19
N THR A 78 -7.91 -6.53 1.12
CA THR A 78 -8.44 -7.45 2.14
C THR A 78 -9.97 -7.56 2.08
N VAL A 79 -10.66 -6.50 1.68
CA VAL A 79 -12.12 -6.55 1.45
C VAL A 79 -12.43 -7.34 0.18
N GLU A 80 -11.71 -7.11 -0.92
CA GLU A 80 -11.90 -7.84 -2.18
C GLU A 80 -11.68 -9.36 -1.99
N ASP A 81 -10.51 -9.73 -1.45
CA ASP A 81 -9.98 -11.09 -1.33
C ASP A 81 -10.75 -11.97 -0.34
N ASP A 82 -11.51 -11.39 0.60
CA ASP A 82 -12.21 -12.17 1.61
C ASP A 82 -13.41 -12.91 1.01
N THR A 83 -13.21 -14.20 0.73
CA THR A 83 -14.23 -15.10 0.18
C THR A 83 -15.35 -15.47 1.15
N SER A 84 -15.23 -15.12 2.43
CA SER A 84 -16.29 -15.35 3.43
C SER A 84 -17.35 -14.25 3.44
N VAL A 85 -17.06 -13.09 2.84
CA VAL A 85 -18.00 -11.97 2.72
C VAL A 85 -18.76 -12.10 1.40
N ALA A 86 -20.08 -11.92 1.45
CA ALA A 86 -20.93 -11.96 0.27
C ALA A 86 -20.67 -10.77 -0.67
N THR A 87 -20.81 -10.99 -1.98
CA THR A 87 -20.54 -9.99 -3.03
C THR A 87 -21.40 -8.73 -2.89
N ASP A 88 -22.67 -8.87 -2.53
CA ASP A 88 -23.63 -7.78 -2.30
C ASP A 88 -23.23 -6.87 -1.13
N VAL A 89 -22.44 -7.39 -0.17
CA VAL A 89 -21.85 -6.63 0.92
C VAL A 89 -20.52 -5.99 0.49
N LYS A 90 -19.66 -6.72 -0.23
CA LYS A 90 -18.33 -6.23 -0.66
C LYS A 90 -18.41 -5.06 -1.63
N VAL A 91 -19.25 -5.17 -2.65
CA VAL A 91 -19.31 -4.19 -3.75
C VAL A 91 -19.58 -2.75 -3.26
N PRO A 92 -20.59 -2.50 -2.41
CA PRO A 92 -20.80 -1.17 -1.84
C PRO A 92 -19.62 -0.65 -1.02
N ILE A 93 -18.98 -1.54 -0.24
CA ILE A 93 -17.82 -1.18 0.60
C ILE A 93 -16.64 -0.77 -0.28
N LEU A 94 -16.31 -1.55 -1.31
CA LEU A 94 -15.19 -1.25 -2.23
C LEU A 94 -15.39 0.11 -2.93
N ILE A 95 -16.60 0.37 -3.42
CA ILE A 95 -16.92 1.65 -4.08
C ILE A 95 -16.82 2.82 -3.10
N ALA A 96 -17.29 2.65 -1.87
CA ALA A 96 -17.30 3.68 -0.84
C ALA A 96 -16.00 3.78 -0.03
N PHE A 97 -15.04 2.86 -0.22
CA PHE A 97 -13.86 2.72 0.65
C PHE A 97 -13.06 4.01 0.77
N HIS A 98 -12.87 4.74 -0.34
CA HIS A 98 -12.21 6.05 -0.36
C HIS A 98 -12.80 7.06 0.63
N ARG A 99 -14.11 6.97 0.93
CA ARG A 99 -14.79 7.81 1.94
C ARG A 99 -14.58 7.29 3.34
N HIS A 100 -14.55 5.96 3.50
CA HIS A 100 -14.34 5.31 4.79
C HIS A 100 -12.94 5.61 5.37
N VAL A 101 -11.94 5.89 4.54
CA VAL A 101 -10.60 6.32 5.00
C VAL A 101 -10.66 7.61 5.84
N TYR A 102 -11.64 8.49 5.59
CA TYR A 102 -11.83 9.72 6.37
C TYR A 102 -12.55 9.50 7.70
N ASP A 103 -13.22 8.36 7.86
CA ASP A 103 -14.00 8.03 9.04
C ASP A 103 -13.15 7.21 10.02
N ARG A 104 -12.99 7.75 11.25
CA ARG A 104 -12.22 7.09 12.32
C ARG A 104 -13.02 6.04 13.05
N ASP A 105 -14.35 6.13 12.97
CA ASP A 105 -15.27 5.21 13.64
C ASP A 105 -15.68 4.06 12.70
N TRP A 106 -15.33 4.15 11.41
CA TRP A 106 -15.58 3.09 10.46
C TRP A 106 -14.81 1.82 10.84
N HIS A 107 -15.56 0.72 10.89
CA HIS A 107 -15.04 -0.59 11.24
C HIS A 107 -15.71 -1.65 10.39
N PHE A 108 -14.91 -2.48 9.74
CA PHE A 108 -15.36 -3.64 9.00
C PHE A 108 -14.37 -4.79 9.22
N SER A 109 -14.81 -5.80 9.95
CA SER A 109 -13.94 -6.93 10.32
C SER A 109 -13.93 -7.98 9.21
N CYS A 110 -12.82 -8.10 8.48
CA CYS A 110 -12.63 -9.11 7.45
C CYS A 110 -11.15 -9.55 7.36
N GLY A 111 -10.86 -10.59 6.57
CA GLY A 111 -9.54 -11.14 6.36
C GLY A 111 -9.08 -12.12 7.45
N THR A 112 -7.83 -12.56 7.35
CA THR A 112 -7.22 -13.52 8.29
C THR A 112 -5.89 -13.02 8.84
N LYS A 113 -5.50 -13.50 10.03
CA LYS A 113 -4.21 -13.21 10.68
C LYS A 113 -3.90 -11.70 10.74
N GLU A 114 -2.75 -11.27 10.20
CA GLU A 114 -2.29 -9.89 10.18
C GLU A 114 -3.24 -8.96 9.41
N TYR A 115 -3.86 -9.42 8.33
CA TYR A 115 -4.83 -8.62 7.57
C TYR A 115 -6.10 -8.35 8.38
N LYS A 116 -6.54 -9.32 9.18
CA LYS A 116 -7.64 -9.11 10.12
C LYS A 116 -7.31 -8.03 11.15
N ILE A 117 -6.09 -8.04 11.68
CA ILE A 117 -5.63 -7.01 12.63
C ILE A 117 -5.62 -5.63 11.97
N LEU A 118 -5.19 -5.52 10.71
CA LEU A 118 -5.23 -4.28 9.94
C LEU A 118 -6.66 -3.74 9.85
N MET A 119 -7.61 -4.58 9.46
CA MET A 119 -9.03 -4.21 9.32
C MET A 119 -9.67 -3.87 10.68
N ASP A 120 -9.42 -4.67 11.71
CA ASP A 120 -9.97 -4.46 13.05
C ASP A 120 -9.48 -3.18 13.70
N GLN A 121 -8.29 -2.71 13.34
CA GLN A 121 -7.64 -1.51 13.88
C GLN A 121 -7.43 -0.42 12.82
N PHE A 122 -8.26 -0.42 11.76
CA PHE A 122 -8.12 0.50 10.63
C PHE A 122 -8.22 1.98 11.02
N HIS A 123 -8.91 2.30 12.13
CA HIS A 123 -8.98 3.66 12.69
C HIS A 123 -7.60 4.31 12.94
N HIS A 124 -6.56 3.52 13.21
CA HIS A 124 -5.19 4.04 13.30
C HIS A 124 -4.68 4.52 11.94
N VAL A 125 -4.97 3.79 10.86
CA VAL A 125 -4.64 4.18 9.49
C VAL A 125 -5.42 5.43 9.09
N SER A 126 -6.73 5.50 9.37
CA SER A 126 -7.55 6.69 9.12
C SER A 126 -7.03 7.91 9.89
N THR A 127 -6.61 7.74 11.14
CA THR A 127 -6.03 8.83 11.95
C THR A 127 -4.73 9.35 11.34
N ALA A 128 -3.83 8.44 10.95
CA ALA A 128 -2.56 8.80 10.31
C ALA A 128 -2.76 9.46 8.93
N PHE A 129 -3.73 8.96 8.16
CA PHE A 129 -4.12 9.53 6.87
C PHE A 129 -4.57 10.99 6.99
N LEU A 130 -5.41 11.30 7.98
CA LEU A 130 -5.92 12.65 8.22
C LEU A 130 -4.83 13.64 8.67
N GLU A 131 -3.68 13.14 9.15
CA GLU A 131 -2.52 13.96 9.51
C GLU A 131 -1.59 14.24 8.31
N LEU A 132 -1.76 13.55 7.18
CA LEU A 132 -0.97 13.80 5.97
C LEU A 132 -1.31 15.16 5.35
N GLY A 133 -0.37 15.71 4.58
CA GLY A 133 -0.63 16.89 3.74
C GLY A 133 -1.76 16.64 2.73
N ARG A 134 -2.55 17.68 2.44
CA ARG A 134 -3.75 17.60 1.58
C ARG A 134 -3.46 16.97 0.20
N ASN A 135 -2.34 17.32 -0.42
CA ASN A 135 -1.97 16.76 -1.72
C ASN A 135 -1.77 15.23 -1.68
N TYR A 136 -1.24 14.70 -0.57
CA TYR A 136 -1.13 13.26 -0.38
C TYR A 136 -2.49 12.61 -0.14
N GLN A 137 -3.35 13.23 0.65
CA GLN A 137 -4.71 12.73 0.90
C GLN A 137 -5.50 12.62 -0.41
N GLU A 138 -5.48 13.66 -1.25
CA GLU A 138 -6.15 13.70 -2.54
C GLU A 138 -5.61 12.62 -3.51
N ALA A 139 -4.29 12.40 -3.52
CA ALA A 139 -3.69 11.35 -4.33
C ALA A 139 -4.12 9.95 -3.88
N ILE A 140 -4.11 9.67 -2.57
CA ILE A 140 -4.54 8.39 -2.01
C ILE A 140 -6.04 8.17 -2.27
N GLU A 141 -6.88 9.18 -2.02
CA GLU A 141 -8.33 9.12 -2.25
C GLU A 141 -8.67 8.78 -3.71
N ASP A 142 -8.06 9.49 -4.67
CA ASP A 142 -8.31 9.27 -6.11
C ASP A 142 -7.98 7.84 -6.52
N ILE A 143 -6.82 7.33 -6.09
CA ILE A 143 -6.40 5.97 -6.42
C ILE A 143 -7.28 4.93 -5.73
N THR A 144 -7.56 5.07 -4.44
CA THR A 144 -8.44 4.16 -3.71
C THR A 144 -9.84 4.12 -4.33
N LYS A 145 -10.38 5.26 -4.77
CA LYS A 145 -11.68 5.35 -5.43
C LYS A 145 -11.69 4.59 -6.77
N ARG A 146 -10.68 4.81 -7.62
CA ARG A 146 -10.57 4.16 -8.93
C ARG A 146 -10.34 2.66 -8.80
N MET A 147 -9.47 2.25 -7.88
CA MET A 147 -9.16 0.84 -7.61
C MET A 147 -10.38 0.11 -7.03
N GLY A 148 -11.09 0.69 -6.06
CA GLY A 148 -12.31 0.11 -5.49
C GLY A 148 -13.44 -0.05 -6.52
N ALA A 149 -13.60 0.92 -7.44
CA ALA A 149 -14.55 0.79 -8.55
C ALA A 149 -14.16 -0.32 -9.55
N GLY A 150 -12.85 -0.44 -9.85
CA GLY A 150 -12.32 -1.51 -10.69
C GLY A 150 -12.52 -2.90 -10.10
N MET A 151 -12.17 -3.09 -8.83
CA MET A 151 -12.40 -4.33 -8.09
C MET A 151 -13.89 -4.70 -8.06
N ALA A 152 -14.77 -3.73 -7.77
CA ALA A 152 -16.21 -3.96 -7.78
C ALA A 152 -16.73 -4.42 -9.16
N LYS A 153 -16.17 -3.89 -10.26
CA LYS A 153 -16.49 -4.32 -11.62
C LYS A 153 -16.11 -5.79 -11.85
N PHE A 154 -14.91 -6.19 -11.46
CA PHE A 154 -14.38 -7.54 -11.71
C PHE A 154 -14.84 -8.60 -10.70
N ILE A 155 -15.41 -8.21 -9.56
CA ILE A 155 -16.16 -9.15 -8.71
C ILE A 155 -17.45 -9.62 -9.41
N CYS A 156 -18.08 -8.74 -10.19
CA CYS A 156 -19.34 -9.03 -10.90
C CYS A 156 -19.12 -9.56 -12.32
N LYS A 157 -17.88 -9.64 -12.80
CA LYS A 157 -17.52 -10.00 -14.18
C LYS A 157 -16.29 -10.90 -14.21
N GLU A 158 -16.39 -12.05 -14.86
CA GLU A 158 -15.23 -12.91 -15.10
C GLU A 158 -14.24 -12.29 -16.11
N VAL A 159 -12.95 -12.59 -15.93
CA VAL A 159 -11.88 -12.16 -16.85
C VAL A 159 -11.77 -13.20 -17.96
N GLU A 160 -12.27 -12.86 -19.15
CA GLU A 160 -12.34 -13.80 -20.28
C GLU A 160 -11.32 -13.48 -21.38
N THR A 161 -10.96 -12.20 -21.54
CA THR A 161 -10.09 -11.73 -22.63
C THR A 161 -8.78 -11.15 -22.10
N ILE A 162 -7.78 -11.02 -22.99
CA ILE A 162 -6.53 -10.32 -22.65
C ILE A 162 -6.82 -8.86 -22.30
N ASP A 163 -7.76 -8.22 -23.00
CA ASP A 163 -8.17 -6.84 -22.69
C ASP A 163 -8.79 -6.74 -21.29
N ASP A 164 -9.57 -7.74 -20.86
CA ASP A 164 -10.11 -7.80 -19.50
C ASP A 164 -9.01 -7.99 -18.46
N TYR A 165 -8.00 -8.81 -18.79
CA TYR A 165 -6.85 -9.05 -17.92
C TYR A 165 -6.01 -7.78 -17.76
N ASP A 166 -5.70 -7.10 -18.86
CA ASP A 166 -4.96 -5.84 -18.86
C ASP A 166 -5.74 -4.73 -18.12
N GLU A 167 -7.06 -4.68 -18.29
CA GLU A 167 -7.92 -3.75 -17.56
C GLU A 167 -7.94 -4.07 -16.04
N TYR A 168 -8.03 -5.34 -15.65
CA TYR A 168 -7.95 -5.73 -14.24
C TYR A 168 -6.59 -5.34 -13.64
N CYS A 169 -5.49 -5.69 -14.33
CA CYS A 169 -4.13 -5.35 -13.91
C CYS A 169 -3.92 -3.83 -13.83
N HIS A 170 -4.55 -3.04 -14.71
CA HIS A 170 -4.56 -1.58 -14.60
C HIS A 170 -5.14 -1.13 -13.25
N TYR A 171 -6.31 -1.65 -12.87
CA TYR A 171 -6.96 -1.24 -11.61
C TYR A 171 -6.16 -1.65 -10.37
N VAL A 172 -5.69 -2.90 -10.29
CA VAL A 172 -5.08 -3.42 -9.07
C VAL A 172 -3.59 -3.08 -8.91
N ALA A 173 -2.88 -2.78 -10.01
CA ALA A 173 -1.45 -2.51 -9.97
C ALA A 173 -1.02 -1.27 -10.75
N GLY A 174 -1.59 -1.04 -11.93
CA GLY A 174 -1.32 0.16 -12.73
C GLY A 174 -1.60 1.45 -11.95
N LEU A 175 -2.75 1.52 -11.28
CA LEU A 175 -3.13 2.66 -10.43
C LEU A 175 -2.20 2.87 -9.23
N VAL A 176 -1.62 1.81 -8.68
CA VAL A 176 -0.61 1.92 -7.61
C VAL A 176 0.59 2.70 -8.11
N GLY A 177 1.06 2.42 -9.33
CA GLY A 177 2.15 3.16 -9.96
C GLY A 177 1.81 4.64 -10.16
N LEU A 178 0.60 4.95 -10.65
CA LEU A 178 0.13 6.33 -10.78
C LEU A 178 0.08 7.04 -9.42
N GLY A 179 -0.42 6.36 -8.39
CA GLY A 179 -0.47 6.88 -7.02
C GLY A 179 0.90 7.25 -6.48
N LEU A 180 1.88 6.35 -6.62
CA LEU A 180 3.26 6.63 -6.21
C LEU A 180 3.82 7.84 -6.96
N SER A 181 3.65 7.95 -8.28
CA SER A 181 4.07 9.13 -9.05
C SER A 181 3.43 10.43 -8.55
N LYS A 182 2.14 10.40 -8.19
CA LYS A 182 1.48 11.56 -7.58
C LYS A 182 2.05 11.91 -6.20
N LEU A 183 2.40 10.91 -5.38
CA LEU A 183 3.02 11.14 -4.08
C LEU A 183 4.43 11.74 -4.21
N PHE A 184 5.26 11.25 -5.14
CA PHE A 184 6.59 11.82 -5.41
C PHE A 184 6.51 13.27 -5.92
N HIS A 185 5.51 13.57 -6.74
CA HIS A 185 5.26 14.93 -7.18
C HIS A 185 4.77 15.83 -6.03
N ALA A 186 3.84 15.33 -5.22
CA ALA A 186 3.29 16.06 -4.07
C ALA A 186 4.34 16.36 -2.99
N SER A 187 5.39 15.55 -2.87
CA SER A 187 6.51 15.81 -1.96
C SER A 187 7.49 16.87 -2.51
N GLY A 188 7.35 17.26 -3.77
CA GLY A 188 8.31 18.12 -4.47
C GLY A 188 9.64 17.44 -4.76
N SER A 189 9.71 16.11 -4.64
CA SER A 189 10.93 15.33 -4.88
C SER A 189 11.18 15.10 -6.37
N GLU A 190 10.11 15.00 -7.17
CA GLU A 190 10.17 14.67 -8.59
C GLU A 190 9.12 15.45 -9.41
N ASP A 191 9.37 15.58 -10.71
CA ASP A 191 8.36 16.03 -11.67
C ASP A 191 7.29 14.94 -11.87
N LEU A 192 6.06 15.35 -12.21
CA LEU A 192 4.98 14.39 -12.44
C LEU A 192 5.26 13.53 -13.68
N ALA A 193 5.43 12.23 -13.48
CA ALA A 193 5.61 11.28 -14.56
C ALA A 193 4.34 11.15 -15.42
N PRO A 194 4.47 10.92 -16.73
CA PRO A 194 3.34 10.58 -17.59
C PRO A 194 2.60 9.31 -17.15
N ASP A 195 1.27 9.35 -17.13
CA ASP A 195 0.41 8.24 -16.67
C ASP A 195 0.74 6.88 -17.30
N HIS A 196 1.09 6.85 -18.59
CA HIS A 196 1.42 5.60 -19.28
C HIS A 196 2.68 4.93 -18.72
N LEU A 197 3.70 5.70 -18.32
CA LEU A 197 4.93 5.16 -17.73
C LEU A 197 4.66 4.62 -16.32
N SER A 198 3.90 5.38 -15.52
CA SER A 198 3.50 4.95 -14.18
C SER A 198 2.66 3.68 -14.22
N ASN A 199 1.77 3.56 -15.19
CA ASN A 199 0.96 2.36 -15.41
C ASN A 199 1.84 1.16 -15.77
N SER A 200 2.76 1.32 -16.73
CA SER A 200 3.68 0.25 -17.14
C SER A 200 4.55 -0.27 -16.00
N MET A 201 4.99 0.61 -15.09
CA MET A 201 5.73 0.19 -13.89
C MET A 201 4.87 -0.71 -12.98
N GLY A 202 3.61 -0.31 -12.73
CA GLY A 202 2.68 -1.11 -11.93
C GLY A 202 2.38 -2.47 -12.57
N LEU A 203 2.09 -2.49 -13.88
CA LEU A 203 1.85 -3.72 -14.63
C LEU A 203 3.06 -4.66 -14.60
N PHE A 204 4.27 -4.13 -14.76
CA PHE A 204 5.49 -4.96 -14.72
C PHE A 204 5.66 -5.67 -13.38
N LEU A 205 5.35 -5.01 -12.26
CA LEU A 205 5.44 -5.62 -10.93
C LEU A 205 4.35 -6.67 -10.67
N GLN A 206 3.21 -6.60 -11.35
CA GLN A 206 2.10 -7.51 -11.18
C GLN A 206 2.22 -8.79 -12.04
N VAL A 207 2.81 -8.66 -13.22
CA VAL A 207 2.91 -9.74 -14.22
C VAL A 207 4.24 -10.50 -14.14
N ALA A 208 5.24 -9.94 -13.44
CA ALA A 208 6.56 -10.57 -13.23
C ALA A 208 6.54 -11.68 -12.16
#